data_AF-A0ABD1RGD8-F1
#
_entry.id   AF-A0ABD1RGD8-F1
#
_cell.length_a   1.000
_cell.length_b   1.000
_cell.length_c   1.000
_cell.angle_alpha   90.00
_cell.angle_beta   90.00
_cell.angle_gamma   90.00
#
_symmetry.space_group_name_H-M   'P 1'
#
loop_
_entity.id
_entity.type
_entity.pdbx_description
1 polymer ?
#
loop_
_entity_poly.entity_id
_entity_poly.type
_entity_poly.pdbx_seq_one_letter_code
_entity_poly.pdbx_strand_id
1 'polypeptide(L)'
;MELMFCKWVLAFLLYCWLIFAVGFSVEGLHENSRVRGVNLGGWLVIEGWIKPSLFYDIVNGDMLDGTEVQFKSVTLQKYVSAENGGGMEVTVDRDIPSSWETFRLWRVSESIFQFRTSQGQFLTCNGDGGNVTAAAESASITETFYIERNLNNRVHIKLKSGTYLQASKANQLTADYLGTPGWDDNAATFEMIIVSNILHGDYQLANGHEHDKAKEVLKVDYPIATLTGPVMISTHGGSNGQFRFLD
;
A
#
# COMPACT_ATOMS: atom_id res chain seq x y z
N MET A 1 30.13 50.32 13.10
CA MET A 1 29.03 49.61 12.40
C MET A 1 29.13 48.09 12.50
N GLU A 2 30.20 47.52 13.05
CA GLU A 2 30.35 46.05 13.17
C GLU A 2 29.74 45.44 14.44
N LEU A 3 29.74 46.17 15.57
CA LEU A 3 29.22 45.64 16.84
C LEU A 3 27.71 45.42 16.85
N MET A 4 26.96 46.14 16.00
CA MET A 4 25.52 45.98 15.89
C MET A 4 25.16 44.73 15.07
N PHE A 5 25.95 44.38 14.06
CA PHE A 5 25.67 43.23 13.20
C PHE A 5 25.81 41.90 13.95
N CYS A 6 26.80 41.77 14.85
CA CYS A 6 26.98 40.57 15.69
C CYS A 6 25.79 40.29 16.62
N LYS A 7 25.12 41.33 17.14
CA LYS A 7 23.99 41.14 18.06
C LYS A 7 22.76 40.54 17.37
N TRP A 8 22.51 40.93 16.13
CA TRP A 8 21.39 40.40 15.34
C TRP A 8 21.67 38.98 14.83
N VAL A 9 22.92 38.67 14.50
CA VAL A 9 23.33 37.30 14.13
C VAL A 9 23.21 36.33 15.32
N LEU A 10 23.64 36.76 16.52
CA LEU A 10 23.47 35.96 17.73
C LEU A 10 22.00 35.75 18.11
N ALA A 11 21.16 36.78 17.96
CA ALA A 11 19.73 36.68 18.19
C ALA A 11 19.05 35.73 17.18
N PHE A 12 19.45 35.77 15.90
CA PHE A 12 18.96 34.86 14.87
C PHE A 12 19.38 33.41 15.14
N LEU A 13 20.64 33.18 15.54
CA LEU A 13 21.13 31.84 15.88
C LEU A 13 20.44 31.26 17.11
N LEU A 14 20.18 32.07 18.15
CA LEU A 14 19.39 31.67 19.32
C LEU A 14 17.93 31.37 18.98
N TYR A 15 17.33 32.16 18.07
CA TYR A 15 15.97 31.93 17.59
C TYR A 15 15.86 30.65 16.76
N CYS A 16 16.83 30.37 15.87
CA CYS A 16 16.93 29.10 15.16
C CYS A 16 17.08 27.93 16.14
N TRP A 17 17.91 28.05 17.17
CA TRP A 17 18.08 27.02 18.20
C TRP A 17 16.76 26.73 18.95
N LEU A 18 15.95 27.74 19.24
CA LEU A 18 14.65 27.59 19.89
C LEU A 18 13.60 26.91 18.99
N ILE A 19 13.64 27.12 17.68
CA ILE A 19 12.74 26.43 16.72
C ILE A 19 13.15 24.95 16.58
N PHE A 20 14.44 24.62 16.59
CA PHE A 20 14.92 23.24 16.56
C PHE A 20 14.81 22.50 17.91
N ALA A 21 14.66 23.23 19.01
CA ALA A 21 14.47 22.65 20.35
C ALA A 21 13.02 22.24 20.65
N VAL A 22 12.05 22.58 19.79
CA VAL A 22 10.72 21.97 19.83
C VAL A 22 10.81 20.57 19.23
N GLY A 23 11.39 19.65 20.01
CA GLY A 23 11.16 18.24 19.79
C GLY A 23 9.66 17.98 20.00
N PHE A 24 8.98 17.49 18.97
CA PHE A 24 7.68 16.87 19.15
C PHE A 24 7.88 15.62 20.03
N SER A 25 7.78 15.81 21.35
CA SER A 25 7.67 14.69 22.27
C SER A 25 6.23 14.19 22.19
N VAL A 26 6.07 12.90 21.83
CA VAL A 26 4.76 12.23 21.93
C VAL A 26 4.49 12.00 23.41
N GLU A 27 3.70 12.89 23.99
CA GLU A 27 3.30 12.80 25.40
C GLU A 27 2.13 11.81 25.51
N GLY A 28 2.39 10.61 26.07
CA GLY A 28 1.33 9.62 26.34
C GLY A 28 1.71 8.14 26.22
N LEU A 29 2.95 7.73 26.49
CA LEU A 29 3.37 6.33 26.38
C LEU A 29 3.76 5.74 27.74
N HIS A 30 2.97 4.76 28.20
CA HIS A 30 3.16 4.00 29.44
C HIS A 30 4.50 3.23 29.39
N GLU A 31 5.16 3.05 30.54
CA GLU A 31 6.54 2.53 30.76
C GLU A 31 6.93 1.17 30.13
N ASN A 32 6.09 0.57 29.28
CA ASN A 32 6.41 -0.64 28.52
C ASN A 32 5.96 -0.62 27.06
N SER A 33 5.62 0.56 26.54
CA SER A 33 5.23 0.73 25.14
C SER A 33 6.46 0.87 24.25
N ARG A 34 6.66 -0.14 23.40
CA ARG A 34 7.75 -0.20 22.45
C ARG A 34 7.51 0.86 21.36
N VAL A 35 8.21 1.99 21.44
CA VAL A 35 8.17 3.00 20.37
C VAL A 35 8.79 2.39 19.11
N ARG A 36 7.99 2.24 18.06
CA ARG A 36 8.49 1.91 16.71
C ARG A 36 8.77 3.21 15.98
N GLY A 37 10.04 3.55 15.81
CA GLY A 37 10.44 4.55 14.85
C GLY A 37 10.16 4.01 13.44
N VAL A 38 9.25 4.65 12.72
CA VAL A 38 9.19 4.52 11.27
C VAL A 38 10.32 5.36 10.70
N ASN A 39 11.22 4.75 9.92
CA ASN A 39 12.02 5.53 8.99
C ASN A 39 11.06 6.00 7.89
N LEU A 40 10.48 7.19 8.07
CA LEU A 40 9.66 7.85 7.04
C LEU A 40 10.54 8.53 5.98
N GLY A 41 11.67 7.92 5.62
CA GLY A 41 12.69 8.54 4.78
C GLY A 41 13.60 9.46 5.59
N GLY A 42 14.59 8.87 6.26
CA GLY A 42 15.81 9.57 6.63
C GLY A 42 16.75 9.60 5.44
N TRP A 43 16.99 10.80 4.90
CA TRP A 43 17.81 11.12 3.73
C TRP A 43 18.87 10.08 3.33
N LEU A 44 18.61 9.42 2.21
CA LEU A 44 19.59 9.37 1.13
C LEU A 44 19.09 10.36 0.07
N VAL A 45 19.73 11.52 -0.02
CA VAL A 45 19.63 12.34 -1.23
C VAL A 45 20.29 11.50 -2.33
N ILE A 46 19.49 10.70 -3.04
CA ILE A 46 19.88 10.18 -4.34
C ILE A 46 19.46 11.24 -5.35
N GLU A 47 20.44 11.96 -5.86
CA GLU A 47 20.23 12.83 -7.00
C GLU A 47 19.63 12.01 -8.15
N GLY A 48 18.43 12.40 -8.60
CA GLY A 48 17.88 12.08 -9.90
C GLY A 48 17.29 10.67 -10.09
N TRP A 49 16.14 10.41 -9.48
CA TRP A 49 15.18 9.32 -9.78
C TRP A 49 15.72 7.88 -9.73
N ILE A 50 15.10 7.01 -8.93
CA ILE A 50 15.34 5.56 -9.04
C ILE A 50 15.16 5.17 -10.51
N LYS A 51 16.14 4.45 -11.08
CA LYS A 51 16.10 4.03 -12.48
C LYS A 51 14.81 3.25 -12.73
N PRO A 52 13.90 3.72 -13.61
CA PRO A 52 12.62 3.04 -13.85
C PRO A 52 12.80 1.59 -14.32
N SER A 53 13.90 1.29 -15.00
CA SER A 53 14.26 -0.06 -15.45
C SER A 53 14.35 -1.08 -14.33
N LEU A 54 14.59 -0.65 -13.08
CA LEU A 54 14.66 -1.54 -11.93
C LEU A 54 13.31 -2.18 -11.59
N PHE A 55 12.20 -1.60 -12.06
CA PHE A 55 10.85 -2.11 -11.83
C PHE A 55 10.34 -3.02 -12.97
N TYR A 56 11.05 -3.12 -14.11
CA TYR A 56 10.53 -3.82 -15.30
C TYR A 56 10.41 -5.33 -15.12
N ASP A 57 11.29 -5.92 -14.30
CA ASP A 57 11.30 -7.36 -14.04
C ASP A 57 10.38 -7.77 -12.87
N ILE A 58 9.54 -6.84 -12.37
CA ILE A 58 8.55 -7.13 -11.34
C ILE A 58 7.26 -7.59 -12.02
N VAL A 59 6.85 -8.81 -11.73
CA VAL A 59 5.56 -9.36 -12.18
C VAL A 59 4.44 -8.49 -11.62
N ASN A 60 3.46 -8.11 -12.45
CA ASN A 60 2.43 -7.12 -12.06
C ASN A 60 3.07 -5.83 -11.48
N GLY A 61 4.14 -5.33 -12.11
CA GLY A 61 4.86 -4.12 -11.67
C GLY A 61 4.04 -2.83 -11.74
N ASP A 62 2.85 -2.89 -12.33
CA ASP A 62 1.85 -1.83 -12.30
C ASP A 62 0.93 -1.90 -11.06
N MET A 63 1.05 -2.96 -10.25
CA MET A 63 0.32 -3.22 -9.00
C MET A 63 1.29 -3.25 -7.81
N LEU A 64 2.05 -2.17 -7.62
CA LEU A 64 2.97 -1.99 -6.49
C LEU A 64 2.26 -1.34 -5.30
N ASP A 65 2.88 -1.37 -4.11
CA ASP A 65 2.33 -0.71 -2.93
C ASP A 65 1.97 0.75 -3.17
N GLY A 66 0.80 1.17 -2.70
CA GLY A 66 0.29 2.52 -2.86
C GLY A 66 -0.25 2.83 -4.26
N THR A 67 -0.22 1.88 -5.21
CA THR A 67 -0.97 2.01 -6.47
C THR A 67 -2.44 2.19 -6.16
N GLU A 68 -3.05 3.23 -6.73
CA GLU A 68 -4.47 3.51 -6.59
C GLU A 68 -5.23 2.83 -7.72
N VAL A 69 -6.20 1.99 -7.35
CA VAL A 69 -7.01 1.20 -8.27
C VAL A 69 -8.50 1.40 -8.02
N GLN A 70 -9.28 1.20 -9.07
CA GLN A 70 -10.74 1.12 -9.05
C GLN A 70 -11.18 -0.21 -9.66
N PHE A 71 -12.29 -0.74 -9.18
CA PHE A 71 -12.88 -1.97 -9.71
C PHE A 71 -14.28 -1.70 -10.23
N LYS A 72 -14.52 -2.02 -11.51
CA LYS A 72 -15.83 -1.90 -12.13
C LYS A 72 -16.39 -3.28 -12.44
N SER A 73 -17.57 -3.59 -11.93
CA SER A 73 -18.29 -4.83 -12.27
C SER A 73 -18.67 -4.81 -13.74
N VAL A 74 -18.34 -5.89 -14.46
CA VAL A 74 -18.69 -5.99 -15.90
C VAL A 74 -20.19 -6.23 -16.10
N THR A 75 -20.86 -6.88 -15.16
CA THR A 75 -22.30 -7.18 -15.25
C THR A 75 -23.16 -6.00 -14.82
N LEU A 76 -22.83 -5.37 -13.68
CA LEU A 76 -23.61 -4.24 -13.16
C LEU A 76 -23.24 -2.92 -13.82
N GLN A 77 -22.04 -2.84 -14.43
CA GLN A 77 -21.46 -1.58 -14.95
C GLN A 77 -21.30 -0.52 -13.84
N LYS A 78 -21.11 -0.96 -12.59
CA LYS A 78 -20.95 -0.12 -11.41
C LYS A 78 -19.59 -0.34 -10.74
N TYR A 79 -19.12 0.68 -10.05
CA TYR A 79 -17.87 0.65 -9.29
C TYR A 79 -18.06 0.10 -7.89
N VAL A 80 -17.05 -0.62 -7.41
CA VAL A 80 -16.93 -1.04 -6.01
C VAL A 80 -16.62 0.19 -5.17
N SER A 81 -17.39 0.42 -4.10
CA SER A 81 -17.30 1.58 -3.23
C SER A 81 -17.20 1.17 -1.76
N ALA A 82 -16.24 1.72 -1.03
CA ALA A 82 -16.25 1.66 0.43
C ALA A 82 -17.13 2.80 0.95
N GLU A 83 -18.31 2.46 1.48
CA GLU A 83 -19.26 3.47 1.94
C GLU A 83 -18.65 4.37 3.03
N ASN A 84 -18.94 5.66 2.95
CA ASN A 84 -18.29 6.72 3.74
C ASN A 84 -16.75 6.77 3.59
N GLY A 85 -16.18 6.21 2.52
CA GLY A 85 -14.74 6.15 2.30
C GLY A 85 -14.01 5.11 3.16
N GLY A 86 -14.76 4.28 3.89
CA GLY A 86 -14.26 3.30 4.87
C GLY A 86 -14.98 3.42 6.22
N GLY A 87 -15.07 2.31 6.95
CA GLY A 87 -15.75 2.17 8.25
C GLY A 87 -17.07 1.40 8.22
N MET A 88 -17.58 1.03 7.04
CA MET A 88 -18.87 0.34 6.87
C MET A 88 -18.78 -0.79 5.83
N GLU A 89 -19.90 -1.10 5.15
CA GLU A 89 -19.98 -2.11 4.08
C GLU A 89 -19.33 -1.64 2.77
N VAL A 90 -19.02 -2.61 1.90
CA VAL A 90 -18.58 -2.36 0.53
C VAL A 90 -19.72 -2.69 -0.45
N THR A 91 -20.07 -1.71 -1.28
CA THR A 91 -21.16 -1.78 -2.24
C THR A 91 -20.63 -1.77 -3.68
N VAL A 92 -21.48 -2.14 -4.64
CA VAL A 92 -21.18 -2.15 -6.08
C VAL A 92 -22.31 -1.45 -6.86
N ASP A 93 -22.51 -0.16 -6.61
CA ASP A 93 -23.66 0.60 -7.11
C ASP A 93 -23.32 1.97 -7.73
N ARG A 94 -22.05 2.37 -7.74
CA ARG A 94 -21.63 3.72 -8.16
C ARG A 94 -21.42 3.80 -9.67
N ASP A 95 -22.00 4.82 -10.31
CA ASP A 95 -21.84 5.07 -11.75
C ASP A 95 -20.51 5.76 -12.10
N ILE A 96 -20.10 6.71 -11.25
CA ILE A 96 -18.94 7.55 -11.45
C ILE A 96 -18.03 7.38 -10.25
N PRO A 97 -16.77 6.98 -10.45
CA PRO A 97 -15.86 6.75 -9.35
C PRO A 97 -15.25 8.07 -8.86
N SER A 98 -14.94 8.11 -7.57
CA SER A 98 -14.23 9.19 -6.90
C SER A 98 -13.36 8.60 -5.78
N SER A 99 -13.24 9.26 -4.64
CA SER A 99 -12.41 8.82 -3.53
C SER A 99 -12.88 7.53 -2.86
N TRP A 100 -14.18 7.24 -2.83
CA TRP A 100 -14.72 6.07 -2.13
C TRP A 100 -14.58 4.78 -2.94
N GLU A 101 -14.48 4.90 -4.26
CA GLU A 101 -14.28 3.79 -5.20
C GLU A 101 -12.80 3.53 -5.49
N THR A 102 -11.91 4.38 -4.95
CA THR A 102 -10.47 4.30 -5.15
C THR A 102 -9.80 3.65 -3.94
N PHE A 103 -9.10 2.54 -4.19
CA PHE A 103 -8.40 1.76 -3.18
C PHE A 103 -6.90 1.80 -3.42
N ARG A 104 -6.11 1.88 -2.35
CA ARG A 104 -4.67 1.71 -2.41
C ARG A 104 -4.32 0.25 -2.25
N LEU A 105 -3.53 -0.28 -3.17
CA LEU A 105 -2.98 -1.62 -3.06
C LEU A 105 -1.91 -1.65 -1.98
N TRP A 106 -1.99 -2.66 -1.13
CA TRP A 106 -0.90 -3.08 -0.28
C TRP A 106 -0.47 -4.47 -0.73
N ARG A 107 0.71 -4.58 -1.33
CA ARG A 107 1.22 -5.79 -1.97
C ARG A 107 1.88 -6.68 -0.94
N VAL A 108 1.34 -7.88 -0.76
CA VAL A 108 1.95 -8.91 0.11
C VAL A 108 2.86 -9.83 -0.71
N SER A 109 2.46 -10.13 -1.95
CA SER A 109 3.27 -10.86 -2.94
C SER A 109 2.78 -10.55 -4.36
N GLU A 110 3.28 -11.26 -5.37
CA GLU A 110 2.92 -11.06 -6.79
C GLU A 110 1.42 -11.10 -7.11
N SER A 111 0.66 -11.91 -6.37
CA SER A 111 -0.78 -12.12 -6.56
C SER A 111 -1.62 -11.85 -5.31
N ILE A 112 -1.00 -11.45 -4.20
CA ILE A 112 -1.65 -11.32 -2.90
C ILE A 112 -1.61 -9.86 -2.47
N PHE A 113 -2.80 -9.31 -2.18
CA PHE A 113 -3.00 -7.89 -1.92
C PHE A 113 -3.94 -7.67 -0.75
N GLN A 114 -3.78 -6.53 -0.10
CA GLN A 114 -4.74 -5.95 0.83
C GLN A 114 -5.17 -4.61 0.23
N PHE A 115 -6.44 -4.25 0.40
CA PHE A 115 -6.98 -3.02 -0.17
C PHE A 115 -7.24 -2.01 0.94
N ARG A 116 -6.60 -0.85 0.84
CA ARG A 116 -6.77 0.24 1.80
C ARG A 116 -7.67 1.32 1.23
N THR A 117 -8.70 1.71 1.98
CA THR A 117 -9.64 2.75 1.57
C THR A 117 -9.07 4.16 1.72
N SER A 118 -9.82 5.16 1.24
CA SER A 118 -9.47 6.58 1.37
C SER A 118 -9.32 7.05 2.83
N GLN A 119 -10.12 6.52 3.76
CA GLN A 119 -10.02 6.80 5.20
C GLN A 119 -9.02 5.89 5.94
N GLY A 120 -8.39 4.95 5.23
CA GLY A 120 -7.27 4.17 5.74
C GLY A 120 -7.62 2.82 6.36
N GLN A 121 -8.89 2.43 6.36
CA GLN A 121 -9.33 1.07 6.72
C GLN A 121 -8.99 0.08 5.61
N PHE A 122 -9.04 -1.21 5.94
CA PHE A 122 -8.83 -2.30 5.02
C PHE A 122 -10.13 -3.00 4.67
N LEU A 123 -10.22 -3.48 3.42
CA LEU A 123 -11.29 -4.39 3.02
C LEU A 123 -11.15 -5.69 3.80
N THR A 124 -12.25 -6.19 4.34
CA THR A 124 -12.32 -7.39 5.16
C THR A 124 -13.41 -8.31 4.64
N CYS A 125 -13.08 -9.60 4.53
CA CYS A 125 -14.07 -10.65 4.31
C CYS A 125 -13.89 -11.75 5.35
N ASN A 126 -14.94 -12.04 6.11
CA ASN A 126 -14.89 -13.00 7.23
C ASN A 126 -14.90 -14.47 6.79
N GLY A 127 -15.05 -14.74 5.49
CA GLY A 127 -15.03 -16.09 4.92
C GLY A 127 -16.03 -16.27 3.79
N ASP A 128 -16.14 -17.52 3.33
CA ASP A 128 -17.05 -17.92 2.26
C ASP A 128 -18.51 -17.63 2.62
N GLY A 129 -19.29 -17.13 1.67
CA GLY A 129 -20.66 -16.67 1.90
C GLY A 129 -20.76 -15.27 2.52
N GLY A 130 -19.63 -14.67 2.93
CA GLY A 130 -19.60 -13.39 3.63
C GLY A 130 -19.68 -12.18 2.70
N ASN A 131 -20.14 -11.07 3.25
CA ASN A 131 -20.05 -9.75 2.61
C ASN A 131 -18.67 -9.14 2.87
N VAL A 132 -18.17 -8.39 1.88
CA VAL A 132 -16.98 -7.56 2.06
C VAL A 132 -17.37 -6.27 2.76
N THR A 133 -16.57 -5.92 3.76
CA THR A 133 -16.71 -4.67 4.53
C THR A 133 -15.39 -3.93 4.50
N ALA A 134 -15.35 -2.70 5.00
CA ALA A 134 -14.16 -1.85 5.03
C ALA A 134 -13.96 -1.22 6.41
N ALA A 135 -14.12 -1.99 7.48
CA ALA A 135 -14.08 -1.48 8.87
C ALA A 135 -12.75 -1.75 9.59
N ALA A 136 -11.88 -2.61 9.08
CA ALA A 136 -10.66 -3.00 9.79
C ALA A 136 -9.59 -1.91 9.77
N GLU A 137 -9.06 -1.53 10.93
CA GLU A 137 -7.97 -0.55 11.05
C GLU A 137 -6.58 -1.14 10.76
N SER A 138 -6.46 -2.47 10.84
CA SER A 138 -5.21 -3.18 10.62
C SER A 138 -5.45 -4.45 9.82
N ALA A 139 -4.55 -4.75 8.89
CA ALA A 139 -4.68 -5.90 8.02
C ALA A 139 -4.04 -7.17 8.59
N SER A 140 -4.74 -8.29 8.43
CA SER A 140 -4.31 -9.64 8.77
C SER A 140 -4.80 -10.62 7.68
N ILE A 141 -5.25 -11.81 8.08
CA ILE A 141 -5.66 -12.89 7.17
C ILE A 141 -6.98 -12.56 6.46
N THR A 142 -7.95 -11.98 7.15
CA THR A 142 -9.29 -11.66 6.61
C THR A 142 -9.31 -10.46 5.68
N GLU A 143 -8.25 -9.65 5.71
CA GLU A 143 -8.05 -8.48 4.83
C GLU A 143 -7.19 -8.79 3.60
N THR A 144 -6.85 -10.07 3.40
CA THR A 144 -5.94 -10.51 2.36
C THR A 144 -6.69 -11.21 1.24
N PHE A 145 -6.47 -10.74 0.02
CA PHE A 145 -7.13 -11.20 -1.20
C PHE A 145 -6.11 -11.61 -2.25
N TYR A 146 -6.51 -12.57 -3.07
CA TYR A 146 -5.74 -13.02 -4.23
C TYR A 146 -6.34 -12.40 -5.48
N ILE A 147 -5.50 -11.79 -6.32
CA ILE A 147 -5.91 -11.20 -7.58
C ILE A 147 -5.34 -12.03 -8.73
N GLU A 148 -6.24 -12.50 -9.58
CA GLU A 148 -5.91 -13.06 -10.89
C GLU A 148 -6.27 -12.02 -11.94
N ARG A 149 -5.35 -11.71 -12.86
CA ARG A 149 -5.54 -10.67 -13.88
C ARG A 149 -5.22 -11.21 -15.26
N ASN A 150 -6.07 -10.89 -16.23
CA ASN A 150 -5.81 -11.20 -17.64
C ASN A 150 -5.22 -10.00 -18.40
N LEU A 151 -4.88 -10.23 -19.68
CA LEU A 151 -4.28 -9.21 -20.55
C LEU A 151 -5.19 -8.00 -20.85
N ASN A 152 -6.49 -8.13 -20.63
CA ASN A 152 -7.49 -7.07 -20.87
C ASN A 152 -7.81 -6.28 -19.59
N ASN A 153 -6.96 -6.34 -18.57
CA ASN A 153 -7.17 -5.72 -17.25
C ASN A 153 -8.45 -6.19 -16.53
N ARG A 154 -9.00 -7.35 -16.93
CA ARG A 154 -10.04 -8.00 -16.15
C ARG A 154 -9.39 -8.76 -15.02
N VAL A 155 -10.04 -8.72 -13.88
CA VAL A 155 -9.58 -9.37 -12.67
C VAL A 155 -10.66 -10.22 -12.05
N HIS A 156 -10.20 -11.30 -11.43
CA HIS A 156 -10.94 -12.09 -10.47
C HIS A 156 -10.26 -11.92 -9.11
N ILE A 157 -11.07 -11.66 -8.09
CA ILE A 157 -10.59 -11.50 -6.71
C ILE A 157 -11.11 -12.69 -5.93
N LYS A 158 -10.24 -13.38 -5.19
CA LYS A 158 -10.63 -14.55 -4.39
C LYS A 158 -10.02 -14.54 -3.00
N LEU A 159 -10.66 -15.26 -2.11
CA LEU A 159 -10.18 -15.51 -0.76
C LEU A 159 -9.13 -16.64 -0.75
N LYS A 160 -8.45 -16.80 0.38
CA LYS A 160 -7.51 -17.93 0.61
C LYS A 160 -8.17 -19.30 0.48
N SER A 161 -9.47 -19.40 0.77
CA SER A 161 -10.28 -20.61 0.57
C SER A 161 -10.40 -21.01 -0.91
N GLY A 162 -10.17 -20.07 -1.84
CA GLY A 162 -10.36 -20.24 -3.27
C GLY A 162 -11.71 -19.72 -3.77
N THR A 163 -12.60 -19.29 -2.89
CA THR A 163 -13.90 -18.70 -3.28
C THR A 163 -13.72 -17.32 -3.87
N TYR A 164 -14.37 -17.07 -5.01
CA TYR A 164 -14.29 -15.80 -5.72
C TYR A 164 -15.32 -14.80 -5.18
N LEU A 165 -14.92 -13.53 -5.17
CA LEU A 165 -15.82 -12.42 -4.91
C LEU A 165 -16.70 -12.18 -6.11
N GLN A 166 -17.95 -11.78 -5.89
CA GLN A 166 -18.88 -11.35 -6.93
C GLN A 166 -19.66 -10.11 -6.55
N ALA A 167 -20.06 -9.36 -7.57
CA ALA A 167 -21.05 -8.31 -7.44
C ALA A 167 -22.45 -8.95 -7.44
N SER A 168 -23.10 -8.94 -6.28
CA SER A 168 -24.43 -9.52 -6.11
C SER A 168 -25.51 -8.66 -6.77
N LYS A 169 -26.68 -9.24 -7.04
CA LYS A 169 -27.85 -8.50 -7.55
C LYS A 169 -28.37 -7.44 -6.57
N ALA A 170 -27.97 -7.50 -5.31
CA ALA A 170 -28.28 -6.50 -4.29
C ALA A 170 -27.22 -5.38 -4.21
N ASN A 171 -26.32 -5.30 -5.20
CA ASN A 171 -25.21 -4.36 -5.25
C ASN A 171 -24.25 -4.49 -4.05
N GLN A 172 -24.06 -5.69 -3.54
CA GLN A 172 -23.07 -5.99 -2.50
C GLN A 172 -21.90 -6.75 -3.10
N LEU A 173 -20.71 -6.58 -2.52
CA LEU A 173 -19.56 -7.42 -2.85
C LEU A 173 -19.53 -8.62 -1.89
N THR A 174 -19.73 -9.83 -2.42
CA THR A 174 -19.91 -11.05 -1.61
C THR A 174 -18.94 -12.15 -2.03
N ALA A 175 -18.54 -13.01 -1.10
CA ALA A 175 -17.58 -14.09 -1.31
C ALA A 175 -18.27 -15.45 -1.50
N ASP A 176 -19.14 -15.56 -2.51
CA ASP A 176 -20.02 -16.73 -2.70
C ASP A 176 -20.19 -17.12 -4.17
N TYR A 177 -19.27 -16.71 -5.05
CA TYR A 177 -19.31 -17.14 -6.45
C TYR A 177 -19.06 -18.65 -6.55
N LEU A 178 -19.93 -19.33 -7.31
CA LEU A 178 -19.89 -20.79 -7.43
C LEU A 178 -18.91 -21.25 -8.51
N GLY A 179 -17.88 -21.99 -8.09
CA GLY A 179 -16.87 -22.56 -8.98
C GLY A 179 -15.83 -21.54 -9.43
N THR A 180 -15.12 -21.86 -10.51
CA THR A 180 -14.10 -20.98 -11.09
C THR A 180 -14.73 -20.13 -12.20
N PRO A 181 -14.68 -18.80 -12.12
CA PRO A 181 -15.20 -17.94 -13.17
C PRO A 181 -14.38 -18.07 -14.46
N GLY A 182 -15.07 -17.97 -15.59
CA GLY A 182 -14.43 -17.70 -16.88
C GLY A 182 -14.06 -16.21 -17.00
N TRP A 183 -13.39 -15.85 -18.09
CA TRP A 183 -13.09 -14.45 -18.43
C TRP A 183 -14.22 -13.74 -19.21
N ASP A 184 -15.38 -14.39 -19.32
CA ASP A 184 -16.61 -13.85 -19.88
C ASP A 184 -17.25 -12.82 -18.93
N ASP A 185 -18.34 -12.18 -19.38
CA ASP A 185 -19.08 -11.23 -18.57
C ASP A 185 -19.91 -11.96 -17.51
N ASN A 186 -19.33 -12.15 -16.33
CA ASN A 186 -19.98 -12.80 -15.19
C ASN A 186 -19.84 -11.95 -13.91
N ALA A 187 -20.60 -12.31 -12.87
CA ALA A 187 -20.70 -11.53 -11.64
C ALA A 187 -19.38 -11.43 -10.84
N ALA A 188 -18.43 -12.35 -11.04
CA ALA A 188 -17.12 -12.33 -10.40
C ALA A 188 -16.04 -11.59 -11.20
N THR A 189 -16.38 -11.14 -12.42
CA THR A 189 -15.43 -10.45 -13.29
C THR A 189 -15.52 -8.94 -13.10
N PHE A 190 -14.37 -8.33 -12.81
CA PHE A 190 -14.24 -6.88 -12.66
C PHE A 190 -13.21 -6.36 -13.65
N GLU A 191 -13.41 -5.16 -14.16
CA GLU A 191 -12.38 -4.39 -14.84
C GLU A 191 -11.59 -3.62 -13.76
N MET A 192 -10.27 -3.85 -13.71
CA MET A 192 -9.37 -3.10 -12.84
C MET A 192 -8.82 -1.90 -13.61
N ILE A 193 -8.99 -0.72 -13.02
CA ILE A 193 -8.49 0.54 -13.56
C ILE A 193 -7.42 1.07 -12.62
N ILE A 194 -6.21 1.30 -13.14
CA ILE A 194 -5.12 1.95 -12.38
C ILE A 194 -5.30 3.46 -12.51
N VAL A 195 -5.61 4.10 -11.39
CA VAL A 195 -5.82 5.55 -11.29
C VAL A 195 -4.48 6.27 -11.15
N SER A 196 -3.58 5.73 -10.32
CA SER A 196 -2.27 6.32 -10.06
C SER A 196 -1.26 5.25 -9.68
N ASN A 197 -0.06 5.34 -10.26
CA ASN A 197 1.10 4.52 -9.91
C ASN A 197 2.37 5.38 -10.08
N ILE A 198 2.56 6.33 -9.16
CA ILE A 198 3.63 7.35 -9.28
C ILE A 198 4.67 7.29 -8.17
N LEU A 199 4.47 6.44 -7.15
CA LEU A 199 5.28 6.48 -5.93
C LEU A 199 6.71 5.94 -6.11
N HIS A 200 7.00 5.27 -7.25
CA HIS A 200 8.21 4.48 -7.57
C HIS A 200 9.45 4.70 -6.68
N GLY A 201 9.40 4.16 -5.46
CA GLY A 201 10.39 4.36 -4.40
C GLY A 201 11.08 3.08 -3.94
N ASP A 202 12.11 3.21 -3.11
CA ASP A 202 12.90 2.06 -2.61
C ASP A 202 12.04 1.00 -1.93
N TYR A 203 11.00 1.44 -1.20
CA TYR A 203 10.04 0.53 -0.56
C TYR A 203 9.30 -0.35 -1.58
N GLN A 204 8.80 0.25 -2.66
CA GLN A 204 8.11 -0.50 -3.71
C GLN A 204 9.07 -1.39 -4.50
N LEU A 205 10.31 -0.94 -4.70
CA LEU A 205 11.32 -1.74 -5.38
C LEU A 205 11.67 -2.98 -4.55
N ALA A 206 11.89 -2.80 -3.25
CA ALA A 206 12.27 -3.86 -2.34
C ALA A 206 11.14 -4.82 -1.97
N ASN A 207 9.87 -4.39 -2.02
CA ASN A 207 8.71 -5.25 -1.78
C ASN A 207 8.18 -5.88 -3.09
N GLY A 208 8.35 -5.19 -4.22
CA GLY A 208 7.98 -5.69 -5.54
C GLY A 208 8.91 -6.81 -6.02
N HIS A 209 10.22 -6.67 -5.78
CA HIS A 209 11.15 -7.80 -5.83
C HIS A 209 11.08 -8.57 -4.52
N GLU A 210 11.08 -9.90 -4.57
CA GLU A 210 11.25 -10.69 -3.35
C GLU A 210 12.63 -10.40 -2.71
N HIS A 211 12.76 -10.66 -1.40
CA HIS A 211 13.91 -10.27 -0.57
C HIS A 211 15.29 -10.51 -1.22
N ASP A 212 15.49 -11.69 -1.82
CA ASP A 212 16.79 -12.08 -2.37
C ASP A 212 17.10 -11.34 -3.68
N LYS A 213 16.10 -11.17 -4.54
CA LYS A 213 16.24 -10.44 -5.81
C LYS A 213 16.40 -8.94 -5.56
N ALA A 214 15.68 -8.38 -4.58
CA ALA A 214 15.85 -6.99 -4.17
C ALA A 214 17.30 -6.68 -3.75
N LYS A 215 17.95 -7.62 -3.05
CA LYS A 215 19.35 -7.48 -2.61
C LYS A 215 20.33 -7.42 -3.79
N GLU A 216 20.10 -8.19 -4.85
CA GLU A 216 20.93 -8.17 -6.06
C GLU A 216 20.74 -6.87 -6.84
N VAL A 217 19.49 -6.48 -7.06
CA VAL A 217 19.11 -5.28 -7.83
C VAL A 217 19.69 -4.01 -7.19
N LEU A 218 19.61 -3.89 -5.86
CA LEU A 218 20.15 -2.74 -5.14
C LEU A 218 21.68 -2.69 -5.14
N LYS A 219 22.38 -3.82 -5.31
CA LYS A 219 23.86 -3.86 -5.35
C LYS A 219 24.44 -3.48 -6.70
N VAL A 220 23.74 -3.78 -7.80
CA VAL A 220 24.25 -3.59 -9.16
C VAL A 220 24.24 -2.11 -9.56
N ASP A 221 23.22 -1.36 -9.16
CA ASP A 221 23.06 0.04 -9.58
C ASP A 221 23.66 1.08 -8.63
N TYR A 222 24.08 0.66 -7.42
CA TYR A 222 24.78 1.50 -6.45
C TYR A 222 26.20 0.97 -6.16
N PRO A 223 27.17 1.12 -7.08
CA PRO A 223 28.52 0.60 -6.89
C PRO A 223 29.35 1.35 -5.83
N ILE A 224 28.86 2.46 -5.25
CA ILE A 224 29.57 3.20 -4.18
C ILE A 224 28.56 3.71 -3.15
N ALA A 225 28.13 2.83 -2.26
CA ALA A 225 28.08 3.17 -0.85
C ALA A 225 28.91 2.10 -0.15
N THR A 226 29.92 2.51 0.60
CA THR A 226 30.55 1.66 1.61
C THR A 226 29.46 1.15 2.53
N LEU A 227 28.91 -0.03 2.20
CA LEU A 227 28.08 -0.86 3.05
C LEU A 227 28.98 -1.46 4.13
N THR A 228 29.47 -0.60 5.02
CA THR A 228 30.09 -1.00 6.29
C THR A 228 29.07 -0.93 7.42
N GLY A 229 27.78 -0.86 7.10
CA GLY A 229 26.66 -0.88 8.04
C GLY A 229 25.48 -1.70 7.49
N PRO A 230 24.60 -2.19 8.35
CA PRO A 230 23.52 -3.09 7.96
C PRO A 230 22.49 -2.37 7.06
N VAL A 231 22.23 -2.94 5.89
CA VAL A 231 21.16 -2.49 5.00
C VAL A 231 19.84 -3.04 5.53
N MET A 232 18.85 -2.16 5.66
CA MET A 232 17.54 -2.50 6.20
C MET A 232 16.55 -2.67 5.04
N ILE A 233 16.09 -3.90 4.81
CA ILE A 233 14.99 -4.18 3.90
C ILE A 233 13.72 -4.35 4.75
N SER A 234 12.70 -3.53 4.51
CA SER A 234 11.40 -3.69 5.17
C SER A 234 10.63 -4.82 4.48
N THR A 235 10.41 -5.93 5.18
CA THR A 235 9.55 -7.03 4.71
C THR A 235 8.27 -7.10 5.54
N HIS A 236 7.17 -7.52 4.91
CA HIS A 236 5.87 -7.66 5.57
C HIS A 236 5.90 -8.62 6.76
N GLY A 237 5.47 -8.13 7.92
CA GLY A 237 5.10 -8.93 9.09
C GLY A 237 3.79 -8.42 9.69
N GLY A 238 2.73 -9.24 9.64
CA GLY A 238 1.45 -8.95 10.29
C GLY A 238 1.65 -8.65 11.78
N SER A 239 1.00 -7.57 12.27
CA SER A 239 1.05 -6.95 13.62
C SER A 239 2.45 -6.67 14.24
N ASN A 240 3.50 -7.26 13.69
CA ASN A 240 4.89 -7.24 14.15
C ASN A 240 5.81 -7.17 12.93
N GLY A 241 5.74 -6.08 12.16
CA GLY A 241 6.71 -5.79 11.10
C GLY A 241 8.13 -6.00 11.63
N GLN A 242 8.74 -7.12 11.25
CA GLN A 242 10.11 -7.43 11.58
C GLN A 242 10.96 -6.74 10.53
N PHE A 243 11.71 -5.74 10.96
CA PHE A 243 12.88 -5.31 10.21
C PHE A 243 13.96 -6.36 10.40
N ARG A 244 14.44 -6.94 9.31
CA ARG A 244 15.62 -7.81 9.35
C ARG A 244 16.82 -6.97 8.96
N PHE A 245 17.80 -6.92 9.85
CA PHE A 245 19.12 -6.41 9.54
C PHE A 245 19.77 -7.37 8.54
N LEU A 246 20.40 -6.84 7.50
CA LEU A 246 21.34 -7.62 6.71
C LEU A 246 22.61 -7.83 7.53
N ASP A 247 22.66 -8.98 8.22
CA ASP A 247 23.91 -9.60 8.66
C ASP A 247 24.48 -10.47 7.52
#